data_AF-A0A6M8UY92-F1
#
_entry.id   AF-A0A6M8UY92-F1
#
_cell.length_a   1.000
_cell.length_b   1.000
_cell.length_c   1.000
_cell.angle_alpha   90.00
_cell.angle_beta   90.00
_cell.angle_gamma   90.00
#
_symmetry.space_group_name_H-M   'P 1'
#
loop_
_entity.id
_entity.type
_entity.pdbx_description
1 polymer ?
#
loop_
_entity_poly.entity_id
_entity_poly.type
_entity_poly.pdbx_seq_one_letter_code
_entity_poly.pdbx_strand_id
1 'polypeptide(L)'
;MIFYIYFDPAVIKDANEQGNYAIKHLQEILKGISINCSILTFEDYHQITEIGELVNQLPESFDRRELTSLFTYLKKNNRFNAYLIPDYVGGKSDLRCLNEQYIDKELDIILLSQNESESYEWEVETATIDTYNESIFEKERYSYCRSGRTISDDEYDELIYLNKFLRKLLLNANHIEICDYSFGKNVRDDYIYSWKVLIHWFAGLNNPNRNIKITIHSDKGDQGTSNFIMSELSSHLPINISNIEIFMKYYVPLNTNTALPHERFIYTEQFAFNIGRGLDLFKHSNGKTRKTALSYMNVKDVRKDVEACKHLLDSPSEIQIC
;
A
#
# COMPACT_ATOMS: atom_id res chain seq x y z
N MET A 1 -4.04 -6.35 3.91
CA MET A 1 -4.33 -6.20 2.47
C MET A 1 -4.86 -4.81 2.19
N ILE A 2 -4.56 -4.28 1.01
CA ILE A 2 -4.92 -2.93 0.55
C ILE A 2 -6.05 -3.04 -0.45
N PHE A 3 -6.96 -2.07 -0.38
CA PHE A 3 -8.06 -1.94 -1.30
C PHE A 3 -8.03 -0.60 -2.05
N TYR A 4 -8.57 -0.58 -3.26
CA TYR A 4 -8.77 0.57 -4.10
C TYR A 4 -10.26 0.88 -4.19
N ILE A 5 -10.59 2.13 -3.88
CA ILE A 5 -11.96 2.61 -3.88
C ILE A 5 -12.10 3.79 -4.82
N TYR A 6 -13.26 3.93 -5.45
CA TYR A 6 -13.68 5.21 -6.01
C TYR A 6 -14.62 5.89 -5.02
N PHE A 7 -14.43 7.19 -4.79
CA PHE A 7 -15.28 8.00 -3.92
C PHE A 7 -15.95 9.10 -4.73
N ASP A 8 -17.24 8.97 -5.01
CA ASP A 8 -18.03 10.01 -5.66
C ASP A 8 -18.18 11.23 -4.72
N PRO A 9 -17.73 12.44 -5.10
CA PRO A 9 -17.92 13.64 -4.29
C PRO A 9 -19.39 13.89 -3.91
N ALA A 10 -20.35 13.49 -4.75
CA ALA A 10 -21.78 13.66 -4.46
C ALA A 10 -22.25 12.93 -3.19
N VAL A 11 -21.52 11.91 -2.73
CA VAL A 11 -21.75 11.25 -1.42
C VAL A 11 -21.76 12.25 -0.25
N ILE A 12 -20.95 13.31 -0.32
CA ILE A 12 -20.91 14.35 0.71
C ILE A 12 -22.21 15.19 0.70
N LYS A 13 -22.76 15.45 -0.50
CA LYS A 13 -24.02 16.17 -0.67
C LYS A 13 -25.16 15.34 -0.10
N ASP A 14 -25.26 14.08 -0.49
CA ASP A 14 -26.27 13.13 0.03
C ASP A 14 -26.24 13.05 1.55
N ALA A 15 -25.05 12.87 2.13
CA ALA A 15 -24.90 12.80 3.58
C ALA A 15 -25.33 14.10 4.28
N ASN A 16 -25.08 15.26 3.67
CA ASN A 16 -25.52 16.54 4.21
C ASN A 16 -27.03 16.73 4.12
N GLU A 17 -27.65 16.34 3.01
CA GLU A 17 -29.10 16.42 2.79
C GLU A 17 -29.88 15.51 3.74
N GLN A 18 -29.33 14.34 4.06
CA GLN A 18 -29.89 13.40 5.04
C GLN A 18 -29.63 13.80 6.51
N GLY A 19 -28.82 14.85 6.74
CA GLY A 19 -28.57 15.46 8.03
C GLY A 19 -27.46 14.81 8.87
N ASN A 20 -27.33 15.26 10.12
CA ASN A 20 -26.17 14.98 10.97
C ASN A 20 -25.88 13.47 11.19
N TYR A 21 -26.90 12.62 11.13
CA TYR A 21 -26.70 11.17 11.27
C TYR A 21 -25.87 10.61 10.11
N ALA A 22 -26.25 10.95 8.87
CA ALA A 22 -25.56 10.49 7.67
C ALA A 22 -24.14 11.05 7.55
N ILE A 23 -23.92 12.31 7.96
CA ILE A 23 -22.56 12.88 8.06
C ILE A 23 -21.67 12.07 9.03
N LYS A 24 -22.20 11.69 10.21
CA LYS A 24 -21.44 10.85 11.15
C LYS A 24 -21.18 9.46 10.60
N HIS A 25 -22.14 8.89 9.89
CA HIS A 25 -21.95 7.59 9.24
C HIS A 25 -20.86 7.68 8.15
N LEU A 26 -20.87 8.73 7.32
CA LEU A 26 -19.80 9.00 6.36
C LEU A 26 -18.42 9.14 7.03
N GLN A 27 -18.34 9.79 8.19
CA GLN A 27 -17.09 9.86 8.97
C GLN A 27 -16.59 8.47 9.37
N GLU A 28 -17.46 7.58 9.84
CA GLU A 28 -17.08 6.21 10.22
C GLU A 28 -16.62 5.37 9.01
N ILE A 29 -17.30 5.53 7.86
CA ILE A 29 -16.87 4.91 6.59
C ILE A 29 -15.45 5.39 6.23
N LEU A 30 -15.22 6.71 6.26
CA LEU A 30 -13.92 7.30 5.94
C LEU A 30 -12.83 6.91 6.95
N LYS A 31 -13.17 6.73 8.23
CA LYS A 31 -12.23 6.16 9.23
C LYS A 31 -11.82 4.75 8.83
N GLY A 32 -12.76 3.89 8.43
CA GLY A 32 -12.46 2.55 7.91
C GLY A 32 -11.55 2.58 6.67
N ILE A 33 -11.89 3.41 5.69
CA ILE A 33 -11.12 3.64 4.46
C ILE A 33 -9.68 4.08 4.79
N SER A 34 -9.51 4.98 5.77
CA SER A 34 -8.19 5.53 6.12
C SER A 34 -7.18 4.49 6.62
N ILE A 35 -7.65 3.32 7.05
CA ILE A 35 -6.78 2.27 7.59
C ILE A 35 -6.08 1.54 6.44
N ASN A 36 -6.83 0.93 5.52
CA ASN A 36 -6.27 0.00 4.54
C ASN A 36 -6.79 0.20 3.10
N CYS A 37 -7.27 1.39 2.77
CA CYS A 37 -7.71 1.71 1.41
C CYS A 37 -6.93 2.88 0.80
N SER A 38 -6.87 2.91 -0.53
CA SER A 38 -6.52 4.09 -1.33
C SER A 38 -7.72 4.50 -2.18
N ILE A 39 -7.88 5.80 -2.38
CA ILE A 39 -8.90 6.37 -3.26
C ILE A 39 -8.27 6.58 -4.62
N LEU A 40 -8.80 5.93 -5.66
CA LEU A 40 -8.39 6.20 -7.03
C LEU A 40 -9.10 7.46 -7.52
N THR A 41 -8.32 8.37 -8.09
CA THR A 41 -8.81 9.66 -8.61
C THR A 41 -8.36 9.88 -10.04
N PHE A 42 -8.96 10.87 -10.70
CA PHE A 42 -8.53 11.32 -12.01
C PHE A 42 -7.18 12.06 -11.95
N GLU A 43 -6.40 11.93 -13.03
CA GLU A 43 -5.06 12.52 -13.17
C GLU A 43 -5.04 14.06 -13.17
N ASP A 44 -6.17 14.70 -13.49
CA ASP A 44 -6.35 16.15 -13.45
C ASP A 44 -6.71 16.68 -12.04
N TYR A 45 -6.85 15.80 -11.05
CA TYR A 45 -7.14 16.11 -9.64
C TYR A 45 -8.44 16.89 -9.37
N HIS A 46 -9.36 16.99 -10.35
CA HIS A 46 -10.59 17.76 -10.16
C HIS A 46 -11.45 17.18 -9.02
N GLN A 47 -11.56 15.84 -8.94
CA GLN A 47 -12.35 15.15 -7.93
C GLN A 47 -11.90 15.48 -6.49
N ILE A 48 -10.58 15.58 -6.26
CA ILE A 48 -10.04 15.96 -4.94
C ILE A 48 -10.40 17.40 -4.60
N THR A 49 -10.40 18.27 -5.62
CA THR A 49 -10.79 19.68 -5.48
C THR A 49 -12.27 19.78 -5.13
N GLU A 50 -13.14 19.05 -5.83
CA GLU A 50 -14.59 19.01 -5.55
C GLU A 50 -14.88 18.48 -4.14
N ILE A 51 -14.23 17.40 -3.70
CA ILE A 51 -14.34 16.90 -2.31
C ILE A 51 -14.05 18.03 -1.31
N GLY A 52 -12.96 18.78 -1.54
CA GLY A 52 -12.58 19.90 -0.67
C GLY A 52 -13.62 21.03 -0.65
N GLU A 53 -14.16 21.38 -1.81
CA GLU A 53 -15.22 22.39 -1.93
C GLU A 53 -16.50 21.97 -1.20
N LEU A 54 -16.94 20.73 -1.38
CA LEU A 54 -18.15 20.21 -0.74
C LEU A 54 -18.02 20.12 0.78
N VAL A 55 -16.86 19.71 1.30
CA VAL A 55 -16.60 19.74 2.75
C VAL A 55 -16.62 21.17 3.27
N ASN A 56 -16.08 22.15 2.53
CA ASN A 56 -16.07 23.56 2.95
C ASN A 56 -17.46 24.20 2.93
N GLN A 57 -18.36 23.74 2.07
CA GLN A 57 -19.76 24.18 2.00
C GLN A 57 -20.61 23.68 3.18
N LEU A 58 -20.15 22.64 3.91
CA LEU A 58 -20.83 22.19 5.11
C LEU A 58 -20.85 23.29 6.20
N PRO A 59 -21.90 23.34 7.04
CA PRO A 59 -21.96 24.26 8.18
C PRO A 59 -20.71 24.16 9.06
N GLU A 60 -20.29 25.29 9.65
CA GLU A 60 -19.17 25.26 10.60
C GLU A 60 -19.54 24.48 11.86
N SER A 61 -19.03 23.25 11.94
CA SER A 61 -19.34 22.31 12.99
C SER A 61 -18.13 21.44 13.33
N PHE A 62 -18.25 20.67 14.40
CA PHE A 62 -17.31 19.59 14.71
C PHE A 62 -17.22 18.59 13.55
N ASP A 63 -18.36 18.27 12.93
CA ASP A 63 -18.45 17.28 11.87
C ASP A 63 -17.67 17.69 10.60
N ARG A 64 -17.74 18.98 10.22
CA ARG A 64 -16.93 19.52 9.12
C ARG A 64 -15.43 19.39 9.39
N ARG A 65 -15.01 19.71 10.63
CA ARG A 65 -13.60 19.61 11.05
C ARG A 65 -13.10 18.18 11.02
N GLU A 66 -13.93 17.22 11.44
CA GLU A 66 -13.59 15.79 11.40
C GLU A 66 -13.43 15.30 9.96
N LEU A 67 -14.38 15.61 9.05
CA LEU A 67 -14.24 15.26 7.62
C LEU A 67 -12.99 15.88 6.99
N THR A 68 -12.72 17.16 7.29
CA THR A 68 -11.51 17.85 6.83
C THR A 68 -10.26 17.14 7.33
N SER A 69 -10.24 16.71 8.60
CA SER A 69 -9.14 15.96 9.20
C SER A 69 -8.91 14.62 8.50
N LEU A 70 -9.97 13.86 8.22
CA LEU A 70 -9.91 12.56 7.54
C LEU A 70 -9.35 12.70 6.12
N PHE A 71 -9.88 13.61 5.30
CA PHE A 71 -9.35 13.84 3.95
C PHE A 71 -7.93 14.41 3.95
N THR A 72 -7.60 15.27 4.91
CA THR A 72 -6.22 15.75 5.10
C THR A 72 -5.28 14.61 5.46
N TYR A 73 -5.71 13.68 6.30
CA TYR A 73 -4.95 12.48 6.64
C TYR A 73 -4.71 11.60 5.40
N LEU A 74 -5.76 11.32 4.63
CA LEU A 74 -5.65 10.56 3.37
C LEU A 74 -4.65 11.22 2.42
N LYS A 75 -4.75 12.53 2.21
CA LYS A 75 -3.82 13.30 1.37
C LYS A 75 -2.38 13.25 1.88
N LYS A 76 -2.14 13.47 3.18
CA LYS A 76 -0.79 13.48 3.78
C LYS A 76 -0.08 12.12 3.74
N ASN A 77 -0.84 11.02 3.66
CA ASN A 77 -0.31 9.67 3.52
C ASN A 77 -0.45 9.14 2.09
N ASN A 78 -0.56 10.03 1.08
CA ASN A 78 -0.62 9.69 -0.34
C ASN A 78 -1.67 8.62 -0.67
N ARG A 79 -2.84 8.68 -0.03
CA ARG A 79 -3.96 7.75 -0.25
C ARG A 79 -4.80 8.07 -1.46
N PHE A 80 -4.64 9.25 -2.05
CA PHE A 80 -5.26 9.61 -3.31
C PHE A 80 -4.30 9.25 -4.45
N ASN A 81 -4.63 8.19 -5.18
CA ASN A 81 -3.84 7.69 -6.30
C ASN A 81 -4.47 8.17 -7.62
N ALA A 82 -3.84 9.17 -8.23
CA ALA A 82 -4.20 9.69 -9.54
C ALA A 82 -3.89 8.67 -10.63
N TYR A 83 -4.89 7.84 -10.98
CA TYR A 83 -4.71 6.69 -11.86
C TYR A 83 -5.84 6.51 -12.89
N LEU A 84 -6.92 7.28 -12.76
CA LEU A 84 -8.03 7.29 -13.72
C LEU A 84 -7.74 8.35 -14.79
N ILE A 85 -7.91 7.98 -16.05
CA ILE A 85 -7.66 8.88 -17.17
C ILE A 85 -8.95 9.66 -17.44
N PRO A 86 -8.94 11.00 -17.39
CA PRO A 86 -10.11 11.79 -17.71
C PRO A 86 -10.35 11.79 -19.23
N ASP A 87 -11.56 11.47 -19.67
CA ASP A 87 -12.00 11.56 -21.08
C ASP A 87 -13.34 12.29 -21.18
N TYR A 88 -13.33 13.61 -21.04
CA TYR A 88 -14.54 14.43 -21.14
C TYR A 88 -14.99 14.70 -22.59
N VAL A 89 -14.43 13.99 -23.57
CA VAL A 89 -14.80 14.17 -24.98
C VAL A 89 -16.29 13.87 -25.16
N GLY A 90 -17.02 14.80 -25.80
CA GLY A 90 -18.47 14.68 -25.96
C GLY A 90 -19.26 14.90 -24.67
N GLY A 91 -18.64 15.46 -23.63
CA GLY A 91 -19.31 15.77 -22.35
C GLY A 91 -19.59 14.53 -21.49
N LYS A 92 -18.75 13.50 -21.58
CA LYS A 92 -18.82 12.34 -20.67
C LYS A 92 -18.64 12.80 -19.22
N SER A 93 -19.40 12.18 -18.31
CA SER A 93 -19.23 12.34 -16.87
C SER A 93 -18.07 11.51 -16.33
N ASP A 94 -17.64 11.80 -15.10
CA ASP A 94 -16.64 11.02 -14.37
C ASP A 94 -17.03 9.56 -14.24
N LEU A 95 -18.29 9.28 -13.88
CA LEU A 95 -18.78 7.91 -13.72
C LEU A 95 -18.76 7.14 -15.04
N ARG A 96 -19.01 7.82 -16.17
CA ARG A 96 -18.86 7.20 -17.48
C ARG A 96 -17.41 6.90 -17.80
N CYS A 97 -16.49 7.81 -17.50
CA CYS A 97 -15.05 7.57 -17.67
C CYS A 97 -14.56 6.42 -16.76
N LEU A 98 -15.09 6.34 -15.54
CA LEU A 98 -14.81 5.28 -14.57
C LEU A 98 -15.30 3.92 -15.06
N ASN A 99 -16.53 3.87 -15.59
CA ASN A 99 -17.14 2.64 -16.12
C ASN A 99 -16.32 2.01 -17.24
N GLU A 100 -15.58 2.82 -18.01
CA GLU A 100 -14.70 2.36 -19.08
C GLU A 100 -13.35 1.82 -18.57
N GLN A 101 -13.01 2.00 -17.28
CA GLN A 101 -11.66 1.76 -16.74
C GLN A 101 -11.60 0.88 -15.48
N TYR A 102 -12.69 0.73 -14.71
CA TYR A 102 -12.63 0.21 -13.35
C TYR A 102 -12.03 -1.21 -13.22
N ILE A 103 -12.28 -2.08 -14.20
CA ILE A 103 -11.77 -3.47 -14.23
C ILE A 103 -10.24 -3.45 -14.29
N ASP A 104 -9.68 -2.71 -15.25
CA ASP A 104 -8.23 -2.60 -15.46
C ASP A 104 -7.52 -1.91 -14.30
N LYS A 105 -8.26 -1.13 -13.51
CA LYS A 105 -7.75 -0.38 -12.35
C LYS A 105 -7.88 -1.15 -11.04
N GLU A 106 -8.37 -2.38 -11.08
CA GLU A 106 -8.52 -3.27 -9.93
C GLU A 106 -9.32 -2.63 -8.78
N LEU A 107 -10.35 -1.85 -9.10
CA LEU A 107 -11.24 -1.26 -8.09
C LEU A 107 -11.96 -2.37 -7.32
N ASP A 108 -11.98 -2.24 -5.99
CA ASP A 108 -12.67 -3.19 -5.11
C ASP A 108 -14.08 -2.72 -4.75
N ILE A 109 -14.30 -1.41 -4.70
CA ILE A 109 -15.63 -0.82 -4.48
C ILE A 109 -15.74 0.58 -5.09
N ILE A 110 -16.95 0.94 -5.51
CA ILE A 110 -17.32 2.31 -5.87
C ILE A 110 -18.35 2.81 -4.86
N LEU A 111 -17.98 3.85 -4.10
CA LEU A 111 -18.90 4.54 -3.19
C LEU A 111 -19.60 5.67 -3.96
N LEU A 112 -20.90 5.51 -4.21
CA LEU A 112 -21.74 6.37 -5.04
C LEU A 112 -22.76 7.12 -4.20
N SER A 113 -23.22 8.25 -4.72
CA SER A 113 -24.48 8.85 -4.29
C SER A 113 -25.66 7.92 -4.59
N GLN A 114 -26.77 8.05 -3.85
CA GLN A 114 -27.96 7.22 -4.01
C GLN A 114 -28.50 7.29 -5.44
N ASN A 115 -28.58 8.50 -6.01
CA ASN A 115 -29.12 8.73 -7.35
C ASN A 115 -28.25 8.11 -8.46
N GLU A 116 -26.93 8.03 -8.26
CA GLU A 116 -26.01 7.51 -9.28
C GLU A 116 -25.86 5.99 -9.21
N SER A 117 -26.18 5.37 -8.07
CA SER A 117 -26.06 3.92 -7.88
C SER A 117 -26.90 3.08 -8.84
N GLU A 118 -28.02 3.62 -9.33
CA GLU A 118 -28.93 2.94 -10.28
C GLU A 118 -28.60 3.23 -11.75
N SER A 119 -27.64 4.11 -12.02
CA SER A 119 -27.44 4.67 -13.37
C SER A 119 -26.56 3.81 -14.29
N TYR A 120 -25.84 2.81 -13.76
CA TYR A 120 -24.92 1.97 -14.53
C TYR A 120 -24.95 0.51 -14.05
N GLU A 121 -24.68 -0.42 -14.96
CA GLU A 121 -24.44 -1.83 -14.63
C GLU A 121 -22.95 -2.02 -14.30
N TRP A 122 -22.64 -2.16 -13.01
CA TRP A 122 -21.27 -2.34 -12.52
C TRP A 122 -20.98 -3.82 -12.26
N GLU A 123 -19.83 -4.31 -12.74
CA GLU A 123 -19.32 -5.64 -12.33
C GLU A 123 -18.57 -5.58 -11.00
N VAL A 124 -18.05 -4.41 -10.65
CA VAL A 124 -17.46 -4.13 -9.33
C VAL A 124 -18.56 -3.81 -8.32
N GLU A 125 -18.34 -4.17 -7.06
CA GLU A 125 -19.30 -3.86 -6.00
C GLU A 125 -19.49 -2.34 -5.86
N THR A 126 -20.75 -1.91 -5.79
CA THR A 126 -21.12 -0.52 -5.50
C THR A 126 -21.79 -0.43 -4.14
N ALA A 127 -21.57 0.68 -3.44
CA ALA A 127 -22.32 0.99 -2.22
C ALA A 127 -22.69 2.47 -2.17
N THR A 128 -23.72 2.75 -1.40
CA THR A 128 -24.08 4.08 -0.90
C THR A 128 -23.70 4.18 0.57
N ILE A 129 -23.88 5.35 1.19
CA ILE A 129 -23.66 5.50 2.64
C ILE A 129 -24.49 4.50 3.47
N ASP A 130 -25.71 4.20 3.05
CA ASP A 130 -26.63 3.33 3.79
C ASP A 130 -26.27 1.86 3.68
N THR A 131 -25.75 1.45 2.51
CA THR A 131 -25.50 0.04 2.17
C THR A 131 -24.05 -0.38 2.40
N TYR A 132 -23.12 0.57 2.59
CA TYR A 132 -21.69 0.30 2.73
C TYR A 132 -21.37 -0.74 3.81
N ASN A 133 -22.01 -0.66 4.98
CA ASN A 133 -21.74 -1.61 6.09
C ASN A 133 -22.22 -3.04 5.81
N GLU A 134 -23.12 -3.21 4.82
CA GLU A 134 -23.63 -4.52 4.41
C GLU A 134 -22.82 -5.16 3.29
N SER A 135 -21.96 -4.36 2.64
CA SER A 135 -21.11 -4.78 1.51
C SER A 135 -20.19 -5.96 1.87
N ILE A 136 -19.90 -6.78 0.87
CA ILE A 136 -18.90 -7.84 0.95
C ILE A 136 -17.53 -7.19 1.16
N PHE A 137 -17.24 -6.13 0.42
CA PHE A 137 -16.07 -5.29 0.57
C PHE A 137 -15.76 -4.94 2.03
N GLU A 138 -16.70 -4.31 2.76
CA GLU A 138 -16.45 -3.84 4.13
C GLU A 138 -16.18 -5.02 5.07
N LYS A 139 -16.90 -6.14 4.90
CA LYS A 139 -16.68 -7.37 5.68
C LYS A 139 -15.27 -7.92 5.47
N GLU A 140 -14.82 -8.01 4.22
CA GLU A 140 -13.48 -8.49 3.89
C GLU A 140 -12.40 -7.52 4.36
N ARG A 141 -12.54 -6.23 4.04
CA ARG A 141 -11.62 -5.16 4.41
C ARG A 141 -11.41 -5.13 5.93
N TYR A 142 -12.50 -5.17 6.70
CA TYR A 142 -12.46 -5.20 8.16
C TYR A 142 -11.78 -6.47 8.70
N SER A 143 -12.10 -7.64 8.13
CA SER A 143 -11.48 -8.92 8.50
C SER A 143 -9.95 -8.89 8.34
N TYR A 144 -9.46 -8.43 7.19
CA TYR A 144 -8.02 -8.30 6.94
C TYR A 144 -7.34 -7.27 7.84
N CYS A 145 -8.01 -6.16 8.12
CA CYS A 145 -7.49 -5.16 9.05
C CYS A 145 -7.34 -5.72 10.47
N ARG A 146 -8.32 -6.49 10.94
CA ARG A 146 -8.36 -6.99 12.31
C ARG A 146 -7.43 -8.19 12.52
N SER A 147 -7.38 -9.11 11.57
CA SER A 147 -6.76 -10.42 11.77
C SER A 147 -5.54 -10.68 10.87
N GLY A 148 -5.29 -9.83 9.88
CA GLY A 148 -4.28 -10.11 8.87
C GLY A 148 -4.59 -11.39 8.08
N ARG A 149 -3.55 -12.04 7.56
CA ARG A 149 -3.64 -13.30 6.82
C ARG A 149 -2.42 -14.18 7.10
N THR A 150 -2.65 -15.39 7.62
CA THR A 150 -1.59 -16.41 7.78
C THR A 150 -1.56 -17.37 6.61
N ILE A 151 -0.61 -17.17 5.72
CA ILE A 151 -0.43 -17.97 4.51
C ILE A 151 0.27 -19.27 4.91
N SER A 152 -0.26 -20.40 4.43
CA SER A 152 0.30 -21.72 4.70
C SER A 152 1.49 -22.02 3.79
N ASP A 153 2.29 -23.01 4.17
CA ASP A 153 3.30 -23.55 3.26
C ASP A 153 2.63 -24.08 1.99
N ASP A 154 3.25 -23.78 0.86
CA ASP A 154 2.84 -24.19 -0.49
C ASP A 154 1.46 -23.71 -0.96
N GLU A 155 0.83 -22.76 -0.25
CA GLU A 155 -0.53 -22.28 -0.56
C GLU A 155 -0.61 -21.55 -1.91
N TYR A 156 0.39 -20.74 -2.28
CA TYR A 156 0.40 -19.99 -3.53
C TYR A 156 1.70 -20.19 -4.31
N ASP A 157 1.57 -20.06 -5.63
CA ASP A 157 2.68 -19.71 -6.50
C ASP A 157 3.13 -18.26 -6.25
N GLU A 158 4.41 -17.99 -6.52
CA GLU A 158 5.05 -16.68 -6.37
C GLU A 158 4.24 -15.52 -6.92
N LEU A 159 3.89 -15.57 -8.21
CA LEU A 159 3.23 -14.45 -8.87
C LEU A 159 1.82 -14.23 -8.33
N ILE A 160 1.13 -15.31 -7.94
CA ILE A 160 -0.20 -15.23 -7.34
C ILE A 160 -0.09 -14.54 -5.98
N TYR A 161 0.89 -14.92 -5.15
CA TYR A 161 1.14 -14.27 -3.87
C TYR A 161 1.46 -12.78 -4.05
N LEU A 162 2.42 -12.45 -4.93
CA LEU A 162 2.87 -11.07 -5.11
C LEU A 162 1.74 -10.19 -5.64
N ASN A 163 0.99 -10.67 -6.63
CA ASN A 163 -0.17 -9.95 -7.17
C ASN A 163 -1.27 -9.75 -6.12
N LYS A 164 -1.56 -10.77 -5.31
CA LYS A 164 -2.65 -10.72 -4.33
C LYS A 164 -2.34 -9.85 -3.12
N PHE A 165 -1.08 -9.86 -2.64
CA PHE A 165 -0.75 -9.25 -1.34
C PHE A 165 0.13 -8.01 -1.43
N LEU A 166 1.00 -7.90 -2.44
CA LEU A 166 1.99 -6.82 -2.53
C LEU A 166 1.77 -5.86 -3.70
N ARG A 167 1.01 -6.23 -4.74
CA ARG A 167 0.79 -5.37 -5.91
C ARG A 167 0.25 -3.99 -5.55
N LYS A 168 -0.92 -3.95 -4.91
CA LYS A 168 -1.57 -2.68 -4.53
C LYS A 168 -0.76 -1.85 -3.53
N LEU A 169 0.14 -2.49 -2.78
CA LEU A 169 1.09 -1.82 -1.88
C LEU A 169 2.18 -1.07 -2.66
N LEU A 170 2.76 -1.74 -3.67
CA LEU A 170 3.99 -1.29 -4.30
C LEU A 170 3.77 -0.55 -5.61
N LEU A 171 2.65 -0.78 -6.31
CA LEU A 171 2.35 -0.20 -7.62
C LEU A 171 2.46 1.33 -7.62
N ASN A 172 2.00 1.98 -6.55
CA ASN A 172 1.97 3.44 -6.41
C ASN A 172 3.00 3.99 -5.42
N ALA A 173 3.92 3.16 -4.94
CA ALA A 173 4.96 3.58 -4.00
C ALA A 173 6.14 4.20 -4.76
N ASN A 174 6.60 5.36 -4.30
CA ASN A 174 7.88 5.95 -4.75
C ASN A 174 9.01 5.63 -3.77
N HIS A 175 8.67 5.28 -2.53
CA HIS A 175 9.64 4.95 -1.50
C HIS A 175 9.20 3.67 -0.77
N ILE A 176 10.06 2.67 -0.79
CA ILE A 176 9.81 1.37 -0.19
C ILE A 176 10.92 1.09 0.82
N GLU A 177 10.55 0.87 2.07
CA GLU A 177 11.46 0.45 3.13
C GLU A 177 11.13 -1.00 3.51
N ILE A 178 12.13 -1.87 3.55
CA ILE A 178 11.99 -3.26 3.97
C ILE A 178 12.89 -3.47 5.16
N CYS A 179 12.31 -3.77 6.33
CA CYS A 179 13.07 -4.14 7.50
C CYS A 179 13.04 -5.66 7.67
N ASP A 180 14.20 -6.29 7.54
CA ASP A 180 14.38 -7.70 7.86
C ASP A 180 15.77 -7.90 8.46
N TYR A 181 15.84 -7.96 9.79
CA TYR A 181 17.10 -8.15 10.52
C TYR A 181 17.84 -9.44 10.13
N SER A 182 17.15 -10.46 9.62
CA SER A 182 17.75 -11.76 9.29
C SER A 182 18.34 -11.81 7.89
N PHE A 183 17.88 -10.94 6.98
CA PHE A 183 18.25 -10.96 5.58
C PHE A 183 19.77 -10.83 5.38
N GLY A 184 20.42 -9.84 6.01
CA GLY A 184 21.84 -9.54 5.91
C GLY A 184 22.75 -10.48 6.72
N LYS A 185 22.19 -11.21 7.69
CA LYS A 185 22.93 -12.10 8.59
C LYS A 185 23.01 -13.53 8.09
N ASN A 186 21.93 -14.05 7.50
CA ASN A 186 21.78 -15.47 7.15
C ASN A 186 21.15 -15.62 5.75
N VAL A 187 21.81 -15.11 4.70
CA VAL A 187 21.33 -15.33 3.34
C VAL A 187 21.46 -16.81 2.97
N ARG A 188 20.31 -17.41 2.68
CA ARG A 188 20.14 -18.78 2.20
C ARG A 188 19.54 -18.72 0.79
N ASP A 189 19.56 -19.83 0.08
CA ASP A 189 19.00 -19.95 -1.27
C ASP A 189 17.57 -19.39 -1.37
N ASP A 190 16.73 -19.66 -0.36
CA ASP A 190 15.34 -19.16 -0.32
C ASP A 190 15.25 -17.62 -0.27
N TYR A 191 16.19 -16.94 0.41
CA TYR A 191 16.24 -15.48 0.46
C TYR A 191 16.69 -14.89 -0.88
N ILE A 192 17.73 -15.46 -1.49
CA ILE A 192 18.22 -15.03 -2.81
C ILE A 192 17.13 -15.24 -3.86
N TYR A 193 16.49 -16.40 -3.81
CA TYR A 193 15.40 -16.74 -4.70
C TYR A 193 14.20 -15.79 -4.53
N SER A 194 13.79 -15.53 -3.29
CA SER A 194 12.70 -14.60 -3.01
C SER A 194 13.00 -13.19 -3.48
N TRP A 195 14.24 -12.72 -3.27
CA TRP A 195 14.70 -11.44 -3.81
C TRP A 195 14.60 -11.39 -5.33
N LYS A 196 15.17 -12.39 -6.02
CA LYS A 196 15.16 -12.48 -7.47
C LYS A 196 13.73 -12.40 -8.02
N VAL A 197 12.82 -13.20 -7.48
CA VAL A 197 11.42 -13.22 -7.91
C VAL A 197 10.76 -11.86 -7.65
N LEU A 198 10.91 -11.31 -6.45
CA LEU A 198 10.32 -10.04 -6.05
C LEU A 198 10.78 -8.89 -6.97
N ILE A 199 12.09 -8.76 -7.19
CA ILE A 199 12.63 -7.63 -7.95
C ILE A 199 12.31 -7.71 -9.44
N HIS A 200 12.29 -8.92 -10.03
CA HIS A 200 11.87 -9.11 -11.42
C HIS A 200 10.39 -8.82 -11.61
N TRP A 201 9.54 -9.32 -10.72
CA TRP A 201 8.11 -9.03 -10.75
C TRP A 201 7.87 -7.53 -10.57
N PHE A 202 8.53 -6.89 -9.60
CA PHE A 202 8.35 -5.46 -9.32
C PHE A 202 8.83 -4.58 -10.48
N ALA A 203 9.97 -4.89 -11.09
CA ALA A 203 10.43 -4.17 -12.29
C ALA A 203 9.45 -4.30 -13.46
N GLY A 204 8.75 -5.42 -13.58
CA GLY A 204 7.68 -5.60 -14.58
C GLY A 204 6.41 -4.79 -14.33
N LEU A 205 6.20 -4.32 -13.10
CA LEU A 205 5.08 -3.43 -12.74
C LEU A 205 5.43 -1.95 -12.85
N ASN A 206 6.72 -1.64 -12.85
CA ASN A 206 7.17 -0.28 -12.68
C ASN A 206 6.86 0.59 -13.90
N ASN A 207 6.41 1.81 -13.64
CA ASN A 207 6.28 2.83 -14.67
C ASN A 207 7.65 3.45 -14.94
N PRO A 208 8.18 3.39 -16.19
CA PRO A 208 9.51 3.89 -16.51
C PRO A 208 9.70 5.40 -16.24
N ASN A 209 8.61 6.16 -16.10
CA ASN A 209 8.65 7.59 -15.80
C ASN A 209 8.71 7.92 -14.31
N ARG A 210 8.72 6.92 -13.42
CA ARG A 210 8.74 7.11 -11.96
C ARG A 210 10.07 6.65 -11.38
N ASN A 211 10.70 7.49 -10.56
CA ASN A 211 11.87 7.09 -9.80
C ASN A 211 11.43 6.46 -8.48
N ILE A 212 11.91 5.25 -8.21
CA ILE A 212 11.56 4.48 -7.02
C ILE A 212 12.82 4.25 -6.19
N LYS A 213 12.74 4.53 -4.89
CA LYS A 213 13.81 4.20 -3.94
C LYS A 213 13.38 3.04 -3.04
N ILE A 214 14.07 1.91 -3.16
CA ILE A 214 13.96 0.78 -2.24
C ILE A 214 15.11 0.84 -1.25
N THR A 215 14.85 0.71 0.04
CA THR A 215 15.88 0.63 1.07
C THR A 215 15.62 -0.58 1.96
N ILE A 216 16.65 -1.41 2.13
CA ILE A 216 16.58 -2.66 2.89
C ILE A 216 17.40 -2.47 4.16
N HIS A 217 16.75 -2.59 5.30
CA HIS A 217 17.36 -2.53 6.62
C HIS A 217 17.64 -3.93 7.14
N SER A 218 18.89 -4.22 7.47
CA SER A 218 19.26 -5.53 7.98
C SER A 218 20.47 -5.54 8.90
N ASP A 219 20.65 -6.61 9.68
CA ASP A 219 21.88 -6.80 10.46
C ASP A 219 23.06 -7.06 9.50
N LYS A 220 24.23 -6.51 9.84
CA LYS A 220 25.44 -6.64 9.01
C LYS A 220 25.94 -8.08 8.82
N GLY A 221 25.65 -8.96 9.78
CA GLY A 221 26.24 -10.30 9.83
C GLY A 221 27.75 -10.27 10.08
N ASP A 222 28.42 -11.38 9.75
CA ASP A 222 29.88 -11.53 9.90
C ASP A 222 30.66 -10.81 8.78
N GLN A 223 31.97 -10.62 8.98
CA GLN A 223 32.85 -9.99 7.98
C GLN A 223 32.86 -10.81 6.67
N GLY A 224 32.55 -10.16 5.55
CA GLY A 224 32.52 -10.76 4.21
C GLY A 224 31.12 -11.11 3.70
N THR A 225 30.16 -11.35 4.60
CA THR A 225 28.78 -11.67 4.26
C THR A 225 28.12 -10.54 3.46
N SER A 226 28.34 -9.28 3.86
CA SER A 226 27.77 -8.12 3.15
C SER A 226 28.19 -8.04 1.67
N ASN A 227 29.46 -8.30 1.35
CA ASN A 227 29.95 -8.25 -0.03
C ASN A 227 29.37 -9.38 -0.89
N PHE A 228 29.26 -10.58 -0.30
CA PHE A 228 28.63 -11.72 -0.96
C PHE A 228 27.17 -11.41 -1.28
N ILE A 229 26.40 -10.93 -0.31
CA ILE A 229 24.99 -10.56 -0.49
C ILE A 229 24.86 -9.51 -1.59
N MET A 230 25.65 -8.44 -1.52
CA MET A 230 25.63 -7.40 -2.54
C MET A 230 25.87 -7.95 -3.94
N SER A 231 26.85 -8.86 -4.09
CA SER A 231 27.13 -9.53 -5.36
C SER A 231 25.93 -10.34 -5.86
N GLU A 232 25.33 -11.17 -5.00
CA GLU A 232 24.17 -12.00 -5.34
C GLU A 232 22.96 -11.14 -5.74
N LEU A 233 22.62 -10.13 -4.92
CA LEU A 233 21.49 -9.24 -5.20
C LEU A 233 21.67 -8.47 -6.51
N SER A 234 22.89 -7.98 -6.77
CA SER A 234 23.23 -7.25 -8.00
C SER A 234 23.17 -8.14 -9.23
N SER A 235 23.60 -9.41 -9.11
CA SER A 235 23.59 -10.38 -10.22
C SER A 235 22.18 -10.77 -10.68
N HIS A 236 21.17 -10.46 -9.86
CA HIS A 236 19.76 -10.77 -10.11
C HIS A 236 18.92 -9.54 -10.41
N LEU A 237 19.53 -8.40 -10.71
CA LEU A 237 18.78 -7.24 -11.16
C LEU A 237 18.32 -7.42 -12.62
N PRO A 238 17.05 -7.13 -12.93
CA PRO A 238 16.56 -7.11 -14.30
C PRO A 238 17.17 -5.96 -15.10
N ILE A 239 17.27 -6.12 -16.42
CA ILE A 239 17.85 -5.13 -17.34
C ILE A 239 17.11 -3.78 -17.30
N ASN A 240 15.81 -3.80 -17.03
CA ASN A 240 14.94 -2.62 -17.07
C ASN A 240 14.82 -1.90 -15.71
N ILE A 241 15.84 -1.97 -14.86
CA ILE A 241 15.79 -1.42 -13.49
C ILE A 241 16.24 0.04 -13.38
N SER A 242 16.47 0.73 -14.51
CA SER A 242 17.17 2.02 -14.57
C SER A 242 16.56 3.17 -13.75
N ASN A 243 15.30 3.05 -13.33
CA ASN A 243 14.58 4.04 -12.52
C ASN A 243 14.28 3.54 -11.09
N ILE A 244 14.86 2.42 -10.67
CA ILE A 244 14.76 1.89 -9.32
C ILE A 244 16.14 1.94 -8.66
N GLU A 245 16.28 2.79 -7.65
CA GLU A 245 17.46 2.84 -6.80
C GLU A 245 17.26 1.89 -5.63
N ILE A 246 18.22 0.99 -5.41
CA ILE A 246 18.13 0.02 -4.31
C ILE A 246 19.30 0.23 -3.36
N PHE A 247 19.00 0.47 -2.09
CA PHE A 247 19.98 0.67 -1.04
C PHE A 247 19.88 -0.43 0.00
N MET A 248 21.04 -0.86 0.50
CA MET A 248 21.13 -1.73 1.66
C MET A 248 21.77 -0.98 2.83
N LYS A 249 21.07 -0.96 3.96
CA LYS A 249 21.53 -0.36 5.21
C LYS A 249 21.79 -1.46 6.22
N TYR A 250 23.06 -1.61 6.56
CA TYR A 250 23.49 -2.58 7.56
C TYR A 250 23.61 -1.95 8.94
N TYR A 251 23.08 -2.64 9.93
CA TYR A 251 23.09 -2.26 11.34
C TYR A 251 23.99 -3.21 12.11
N VAL A 252 24.84 -2.66 12.97
CA VAL A 252 25.71 -3.43 13.87
C VAL A 252 25.17 -3.24 15.27
N PRO A 253 24.84 -4.31 15.99
CA PRO A 253 24.34 -4.16 17.34
C PRO A 253 25.48 -3.68 18.25
N LEU A 254 25.21 -2.64 19.04
CA LEU A 254 26.18 -2.11 20.00
C LEU A 254 26.45 -3.12 21.14
N ASN A 255 25.51 -4.04 21.40
CA ASN A 255 25.53 -5.04 22.49
C ASN A 255 25.09 -6.44 21.97
N THR A 256 24.90 -7.45 22.82
CA THR A 256 24.35 -8.78 22.42
C THR A 256 22.87 -8.78 22.01
N ASN A 257 22.20 -7.62 22.00
CA ASN A 257 20.82 -7.47 21.55
C ASN A 257 20.78 -7.17 20.04
N THR A 258 19.66 -7.45 19.37
CA THR A 258 19.49 -7.15 17.94
C THR A 258 19.57 -5.63 17.68
N ALA A 259 20.20 -5.23 16.58
CA ALA A 259 20.38 -3.82 16.20
C ALA A 259 19.11 -3.18 15.62
N LEU A 260 18.18 -4.03 15.20
CA LEU A 260 16.91 -3.70 14.57
C LEU A 260 15.74 -4.21 15.41
N PRO A 261 14.54 -3.64 15.25
CA PRO A 261 13.32 -4.23 15.78
C PRO A 261 13.21 -5.69 15.31
N HIS A 262 12.76 -6.58 16.21
CA HIS A 262 12.47 -7.97 15.86
C HIS A 262 11.39 -8.08 14.78
N GLU A 263 10.53 -7.06 14.69
CA GLU A 263 9.49 -6.99 13.68
C GLU A 263 10.08 -6.79 12.29
N ARG A 264 9.62 -7.65 11.39
CA ARG A 264 9.97 -7.60 9.97
C ARG A 264 8.78 -6.99 9.24
N PHE A 265 9.04 -5.99 8.42
CA PHE A 265 7.97 -5.25 7.77
C PHE A 265 8.39 -4.74 6.39
N ILE A 266 7.37 -4.45 5.59
CA ILE A 266 7.46 -3.62 4.40
C ILE A 266 6.67 -2.35 4.63
N TYR A 267 7.24 -1.23 4.25
CA TYR A 267 6.71 0.10 4.47
C TYR A 267 6.79 0.91 3.18
N THR A 268 5.75 1.71 2.93
CA THR A 268 5.67 2.69 1.85
C THR A 268 5.13 3.99 2.43
N GLU A 269 5.25 5.10 1.72
CA GLU A 269 4.62 6.36 2.12
C GLU A 269 3.10 6.25 2.34
N GLN A 270 2.49 5.22 1.75
CA GLN A 270 1.08 4.87 1.88
C GLN A 270 0.86 3.91 3.06
N PHE A 271 1.25 2.64 2.95
CA PHE A 271 0.91 1.57 3.91
C PHE A 271 2.14 0.91 4.53
N ALA A 272 1.90 0.19 5.63
CA ALA A 272 2.88 -0.70 6.24
C ALA A 272 2.28 -2.08 6.53
N PHE A 273 3.06 -3.13 6.33
CA PHE A 273 2.70 -4.50 6.68
C PHE A 273 3.82 -5.18 7.45
N ASN A 274 3.46 -5.89 8.51
CA ASN A 274 4.31 -6.90 9.10
C ASN A 274 4.35 -8.10 8.15
N ILE A 275 5.55 -8.63 7.92
CA ILE A 275 5.78 -9.85 7.17
C ILE A 275 6.53 -10.80 8.09
N GLY A 276 5.85 -11.80 8.67
CA GLY A 276 6.43 -12.63 9.74
C GLY A 276 7.77 -13.30 9.37
N ARG A 277 7.96 -13.69 8.11
CA ARG A 277 9.23 -14.24 7.60
C ARG A 277 10.20 -13.21 7.02
N GLY A 278 9.79 -11.95 6.87
CA GLY A 278 10.53 -10.94 6.12
C GLY A 278 10.66 -11.35 4.65
N LEU A 279 11.86 -11.26 4.09
CA LEU A 279 12.13 -11.55 2.68
C LEU A 279 12.24 -13.05 2.34
N ASP A 280 12.15 -13.96 3.31
CA ASP A 280 12.13 -15.42 3.09
C ASP A 280 10.71 -15.90 2.74
N LEU A 281 10.22 -15.48 1.57
CA LEU A 281 8.84 -15.63 1.14
C LEU A 281 8.57 -16.94 0.40
N PHE A 282 9.53 -17.42 -0.40
CA PHE A 282 9.35 -18.55 -1.32
C PHE A 282 10.42 -19.61 -1.11
N LYS A 283 10.05 -20.87 -1.33
CA LYS A 283 10.99 -21.99 -1.31
C LYS A 283 11.66 -22.08 -2.68
N HIS A 284 12.99 -22.05 -2.69
CA HIS A 284 13.79 -22.20 -3.91
C HIS A 284 13.52 -23.52 -4.64
N SER A 285 13.16 -24.59 -3.91
CA SER A 285 13.01 -25.93 -4.49
C SER A 285 11.76 -26.12 -5.35
N ASN A 286 10.69 -25.36 -5.12
CA ASN A 286 9.41 -25.57 -5.81
C ASN A 286 8.70 -24.28 -6.23
N GLY A 287 9.26 -23.11 -5.90
CA GLY A 287 8.69 -21.82 -6.23
C GLY A 287 7.37 -21.48 -5.54
N LYS A 288 7.10 -22.11 -4.40
CA LYS A 288 5.86 -21.91 -3.64
C LYS A 288 6.09 -21.11 -2.36
N THR A 289 5.01 -20.53 -1.84
CA THR A 289 5.05 -19.75 -0.60
C THR A 289 5.51 -20.54 0.61
N ARG A 290 6.25 -19.87 1.48
CA ARG A 290 6.53 -20.33 2.84
C ARG A 290 5.45 -19.82 3.80
N LYS A 291 5.22 -20.56 4.88
CA LYS A 291 4.29 -20.15 5.92
C LYS A 291 4.68 -18.80 6.51
N THR A 292 3.87 -17.77 6.27
CA THR A 292 4.12 -16.40 6.74
C THR A 292 2.83 -15.73 7.18
N ALA A 293 2.94 -14.84 8.16
CA ALA A 293 1.82 -13.98 8.57
C ALA A 293 2.00 -12.61 7.93
N LEU A 294 0.91 -12.06 7.39
CA LEU A 294 0.81 -10.70 6.90
C LEU A 294 -0.22 -9.94 7.72
N SER A 295 0.16 -8.85 8.37
CA SER A 295 -0.77 -8.03 9.14
C SER A 295 -0.51 -6.54 8.92
N TYR A 296 -1.59 -5.76 8.92
CA TYR A 296 -1.49 -4.31 8.76
C TYR A 296 -0.79 -3.69 9.97
N MET A 297 0.06 -2.69 9.70
CA MET A 297 0.74 -1.91 10.73
C MET A 297 0.40 -0.44 10.60
N ASN A 298 0.41 0.28 11.73
CA ASN A 298 0.28 1.72 11.70
C ASN A 298 1.56 2.34 11.12
N VAL A 299 1.42 3.05 10.01
CA VAL A 299 2.51 3.75 9.32
C VAL A 299 3.30 4.69 10.23
N LYS A 300 2.64 5.37 11.18
CA LYS A 300 3.33 6.29 12.10
C LYS A 300 4.25 5.55 13.05
N ASP A 301 3.85 4.37 13.49
CA ASP A 301 4.64 3.58 14.43
C ASP A 301 5.84 2.96 13.72
N VAL A 302 5.62 2.38 12.53
CA VAL A 302 6.72 1.86 11.69
C VAL A 302 7.72 2.96 11.30
N ARG A 303 7.25 4.17 10.98
CA ARG A 303 8.14 5.29 10.69
C ARG A 303 9.03 5.64 11.89
N LYS A 304 8.48 5.66 13.10
CA LYS A 304 9.26 5.88 14.32
C LYS A 304 10.29 4.77 14.52
N ASP A 305 9.95 3.53 14.23
CA ASP A 305 10.88 2.41 14.34
C ASP A 305 12.05 2.56 13.35
N VAL A 306 11.76 2.90 12.09
CA VAL A 306 12.80 3.19 11.08
C VAL A 306 13.66 4.39 11.50
N GLU A 307 13.07 5.46 12.02
CA GLU A 307 13.80 6.64 12.52
C GLU A 307 14.67 6.30 13.72
N ALA A 308 14.17 5.51 14.67
CA ALA A 308 14.94 5.04 15.83
C ALA A 308 16.17 4.23 15.39
N CYS A 309 16.03 3.40 14.35
CA CYS A 309 17.16 2.66 13.78
C CYS A 309 18.27 3.59 13.27
N LYS A 310 17.93 4.78 12.72
CA LYS A 310 18.94 5.75 12.26
C LYS A 310 19.83 6.27 13.39
N HIS A 311 19.33 6.30 14.62
CA HIS A 311 20.06 6.79 15.79
C HIS A 311 20.95 5.71 16.46
N LEU A 312 20.80 4.43 16.11
CA LEU A 312 21.58 3.31 16.67
C LEU A 312 22.96 3.14 16.02
N LEU A 313 23.43 4.13 15.27
CA LEU A 313 24.60 4.00 14.40
C LEU A 313 25.70 4.98 14.81
N ASP A 314 26.90 4.45 15.08
CA ASP A 314 28.15 5.23 15.00
C ASP A 314 28.51 5.57 13.53
N SER A 315 27.98 4.81 12.55
CA SER A 315 27.80 5.17 11.13
C SER A 315 27.17 3.98 10.36
N PRO A 316 26.00 4.12 9.69
CA PRO A 316 25.53 3.09 8.77
C PRO A 316 26.48 3.01 7.57
N SER A 317 26.87 1.80 7.17
CA SER A 317 27.33 1.59 5.80
C SER A 317 26.09 1.45 4.92
N GLU A 318 25.65 2.55 4.32
CA GLU A 318 24.69 2.53 3.21
C GLU A 318 25.44 2.15 1.94
N ILE A 319 24.96 1.10 1.28
CA ILE A 319 25.55 0.61 0.03
C ILE A 319 24.46 0.65 -1.04
N GLN A 320 24.72 1.36 -2.13
CA GLN A 320 23.85 1.37 -3.31
C GLN A 320 24.12 0.09 -4.12
N ILE A 321 23.06 -0.64 -4.45
CA ILE A 321 23.09 -1.85 -5.28
C ILE A 321 22.94 -1.45 -6.76
N CYS A 322 22.02 -0.54 -7.09
CA CYS A 322 21.84 0.02 -8.43
C CYS A 322 21.28 1.44 -8.39
#